data_AF-A0A412YMW9-F1
#
_entry.id   AF-A0A412YMW9-F1
#
_cell.length_a   1.000
_cell.length_b   1.000
_cell.length_c   1.000
_cell.angle_alpha   90.00
_cell.angle_beta   90.00
_cell.angle_gamma   90.00
#
_symmetry.space_group_name_H-M   'P 1'
#
loop_
_entity.id
_entity.type
_entity.pdbx_description
1 polymer ?
#
loop_
_entity_poly.entity_id
_entity_poly.type
_entity_poly.pdbx_seq_one_letter_code
_entity_poly.pdbx_strand_id
1 'polypeptide(L)'
;MKIEDIINQINFRSNPKSALYFELFIQNLLKLHLEKQGKQFISDYVIDGNRLDGYSTNGIGNYEGPVAFEIKYTHRYNPMIMRYTVRQLTGILDSEKIKHMILIYPADSDKMRYFLRNENPKLILWGITEINGLIDANKEEAEYIANSLFKLEIKKELNRRDNDWKKSREELLTSVKKAYKKGNISLLLGAGVSCSAGLPNWKTLLNSLYTNFVNKIFNDDTVDDDTIKAITNKFIEINNNSTLAIARYLKAGLSQKDDDIMFISAVKDALYSSQRTSSPLIESITNLCIPKRSGAKVKSIITYNFDDLIEESLSKVKLEYKTIYRDEEQHDSDELPIYHVHGFISGRESFDREASLVFSEEAYHKVYSEPYHWSNLVQLATLRENNCLMIGLSLSDPNLRRLLEIAAQKQSKNCRHYAFIQRLSNDSLIDDSSCVKINEASVNKILQTHHIIQEKMMESLGTRVIWFEDYSEIPVLLDEIRK
;
A
#
# COMPACT_ATOMS: atom_id res chain seq x y z
N MET A 1 -8.06 7.11 -32.01
CA MET A 1 -7.50 6.27 -30.93
C MET A 1 -7.63 4.82 -31.37
N LYS A 2 -6.52 4.07 -31.40
CA LYS A 2 -6.52 2.63 -31.68
C LYS A 2 -6.36 1.83 -30.38
N ILE A 3 -6.69 0.54 -30.40
CA ILE A 3 -6.50 -0.33 -29.24
C ILE A 3 -5.04 -0.39 -28.78
N GLU A 4 -4.08 -0.23 -29.69
CA GLU A 4 -2.65 -0.16 -29.37
C GLU A 4 -2.31 1.05 -28.49
N ASP A 5 -2.92 2.21 -28.74
CA ASP A 5 -2.74 3.42 -27.91
C ASP A 5 -3.25 3.15 -26.48
N ILE A 6 -4.40 2.49 -26.37
CA ILE A 6 -5.04 2.15 -25.09
C ILE A 6 -4.22 1.11 -24.34
N ILE A 7 -3.74 0.07 -25.03
CA ILE A 7 -2.85 -0.95 -24.47
C ILE A 7 -1.56 -0.31 -23.96
N ASN A 8 -0.99 0.64 -24.70
CA ASN A 8 0.20 1.37 -24.26
C ASN A 8 -0.09 2.20 -23.00
N GLN A 9 -1.22 2.91 -22.94
CA GLN A 9 -1.65 3.63 -21.73
C GLN A 9 -1.86 2.69 -20.54
N ILE A 10 -2.48 1.53 -20.76
CA ILE A 10 -2.71 0.50 -19.73
C ILE A 10 -1.38 -0.05 -19.20
N ASN A 11 -0.47 -0.41 -20.10
CA ASN A 11 0.82 -1.00 -19.76
C ASN A 11 1.76 0.00 -19.08
N PHE A 12 1.70 1.28 -19.47
CA PHE A 12 2.48 2.34 -18.83
C PHE A 12 2.05 2.59 -17.37
N ARG A 13 0.76 2.41 -17.06
CA ARG A 13 0.21 2.68 -15.72
C ARG A 13 0.44 1.55 -14.71
N SER A 14 0.53 0.28 -15.12
CA SER A 14 0.74 -0.85 -14.20
C SER A 14 0.90 -2.20 -14.90
N ASN A 15 2.13 -2.68 -15.08
CA ASN A 15 2.43 -3.97 -15.70
C ASN A 15 1.68 -5.20 -15.12
N PRO A 16 1.42 -5.33 -13.80
CA PRO A 16 0.69 -6.51 -13.29
C PRO A 16 -0.84 -6.45 -13.49
N LYS A 17 -1.42 -5.26 -13.75
CA LYS A 17 -2.89 -5.08 -13.86
C LYS A 17 -3.38 -4.91 -15.30
N SER A 18 -2.49 -4.98 -16.29
CA SER A 18 -2.85 -4.75 -17.68
C SER A 18 -3.97 -5.66 -18.19
N ALA A 19 -4.00 -6.92 -17.76
CA ALA A 19 -5.06 -7.85 -18.13
C ALA A 19 -6.44 -7.44 -17.58
N LEU A 20 -6.49 -7.04 -16.30
CA LEU A 20 -7.72 -6.57 -15.66
C LEU A 20 -8.25 -5.29 -16.33
N TYR A 21 -7.37 -4.32 -16.60
CA TYR A 21 -7.76 -3.08 -17.27
C TYR A 21 -8.19 -3.31 -18.71
N PHE A 22 -7.56 -4.22 -19.43
CA PHE A 22 -8.01 -4.62 -20.76
C PHE A 22 -9.39 -5.29 -20.72
N GLU A 23 -9.61 -6.22 -19.78
CA GLU A 23 -10.92 -6.86 -19.57
C GLU A 23 -12.00 -5.83 -19.24
N LEU A 24 -11.75 -4.93 -18.30
CA LEU A 24 -12.66 -3.84 -17.91
C LEU A 24 -12.99 -2.94 -19.10
N PHE A 25 -11.97 -2.57 -19.89
CA PHE A 25 -12.16 -1.75 -21.09
C PHE A 25 -13.13 -2.43 -22.07
N ILE A 26 -12.85 -3.69 -22.43
CA ILE A 26 -13.64 -4.45 -23.40
C ILE A 26 -15.06 -4.73 -22.88
N GLN A 27 -15.22 -5.14 -21.62
CA GLN A 27 -16.54 -5.38 -21.02
C GLN A 27 -17.42 -4.12 -21.08
N ASN A 28 -16.88 -2.96 -20.74
CA ASN A 28 -17.64 -1.71 -20.76
C ASN A 28 -17.92 -1.22 -22.20
N LEU A 29 -16.97 -1.42 -23.12
CA LEU A 29 -17.16 -1.08 -24.53
C LEU A 29 -18.24 -1.95 -25.19
N LEU A 30 -18.22 -3.26 -24.94
CA LEU A 30 -19.24 -4.21 -25.41
C LEU A 30 -20.61 -3.87 -24.86
N LYS A 31 -20.69 -3.60 -23.56
CA LYS A 31 -21.92 -3.21 -22.89
C LYS A 31 -22.55 -2.00 -23.58
N LEU A 32 -21.77 -0.94 -23.77
CA LEU A 32 -22.25 0.29 -24.38
C LEU A 32 -22.63 0.10 -25.85
N HIS A 33 -21.82 -0.63 -26.61
CA HIS A 33 -22.11 -0.92 -28.02
C HIS A 33 -23.41 -1.71 -28.20
N LEU A 34 -23.69 -2.67 -27.31
CA LEU A 34 -24.92 -3.45 -27.33
C LEU A 34 -26.12 -2.64 -26.84
N GLU A 35 -25.96 -1.81 -25.80
CA GLU A 35 -27.01 -0.91 -25.30
C GLU A 35 -27.45 0.09 -26.38
N LYS A 36 -26.53 0.63 -27.20
CA LYS A 36 -26.86 1.47 -28.36
C LYS A 36 -27.70 0.74 -29.42
N GLN A 37 -27.63 -0.59 -29.48
CA GLN A 37 -28.43 -1.43 -30.36
C GLN A 37 -29.74 -1.92 -29.70
N GLY A 38 -30.05 -1.46 -28.48
CA GLY A 38 -31.19 -1.94 -27.71
C GLY A 38 -31.03 -3.39 -27.21
N LYS A 39 -29.80 -3.92 -27.19
CA LYS A 39 -29.49 -5.28 -26.74
C LYS A 39 -28.92 -5.25 -25.32
N GLN A 40 -29.22 -6.27 -24.53
CA GLN A 40 -28.70 -6.39 -23.17
C GLN A 40 -27.34 -7.08 -23.14
N PHE A 41 -26.41 -6.55 -22.33
CA PHE A 41 -25.14 -7.20 -22.00
C PHE A 41 -25.10 -7.52 -20.51
N ILE A 42 -24.80 -8.77 -20.19
CA ILE A 42 -24.65 -9.29 -18.83
C ILE A 42 -23.16 -9.56 -18.61
N SER A 43 -22.52 -8.77 -17.75
CA SER A 43 -21.13 -9.01 -17.31
C SER A 43 -21.06 -10.18 -16.34
N ASP A 44 -19.93 -10.89 -16.30
CA ASP A 44 -19.67 -11.95 -15.31
C ASP A 44 -20.75 -13.05 -15.28
N TYR A 45 -21.18 -13.49 -16.47
CA TYR A 45 -22.26 -14.46 -16.62
C TYR A 45 -21.86 -15.86 -16.15
N VAL A 46 -22.67 -16.48 -15.29
CA VAL A 46 -22.41 -17.83 -14.76
C VAL A 46 -23.30 -18.85 -15.47
N ILE A 47 -22.68 -19.87 -16.04
CA ILE A 47 -23.33 -20.99 -16.72
C ILE A 47 -22.70 -22.32 -16.30
N ASP A 48 -23.53 -23.22 -15.75
CA ASP A 48 -23.14 -24.57 -15.36
C ASP A 48 -21.85 -24.63 -14.51
N GLY A 49 -21.72 -23.66 -13.58
CA GLY A 49 -20.56 -23.52 -12.68
C GLY A 49 -19.37 -22.76 -13.27
N ASN A 50 -19.37 -22.45 -14.57
CA ASN A 50 -18.33 -21.67 -15.24
C ASN A 50 -18.74 -20.19 -15.30
N ARG A 51 -17.79 -19.28 -15.07
CA ARG A 51 -17.99 -17.83 -15.18
C ARG A 51 -17.34 -17.33 -16.47
N LEU A 52 -18.13 -16.64 -17.28
CA LEU A 52 -17.71 -16.01 -18.53
C LEU A 52 -17.70 -14.49 -18.36
N ASP A 53 -16.81 -13.81 -19.08
CA ASP A 53 -16.61 -12.36 -18.93
C ASP A 53 -17.81 -11.54 -19.41
N GLY A 54 -18.62 -12.07 -20.33
CA GLY A 54 -19.84 -11.42 -20.80
C GLY A 54 -20.82 -12.34 -21.53
N TYR A 55 -22.07 -11.91 -21.63
CA TYR A 55 -23.13 -12.63 -22.35
C TYR A 55 -24.19 -11.67 -22.92
N SER A 56 -24.70 -11.97 -24.10
CA SER A 56 -25.79 -11.27 -24.78
C SER A 56 -26.82 -12.28 -25.31
N THR A 57 -28.09 -12.09 -24.98
CA THR A 57 -29.19 -12.96 -25.44
C THR A 57 -29.53 -12.79 -26.92
N ASN A 58 -29.33 -11.58 -27.46
CA ASN A 58 -29.73 -11.19 -28.81
C ASN A 58 -28.54 -11.09 -29.78
N GLY A 59 -27.35 -11.45 -29.30
CA GLY A 59 -26.13 -11.54 -30.08
C GLY A 59 -25.44 -10.21 -30.36
N ILE A 60 -24.53 -10.19 -31.33
CA ILE A 60 -23.69 -9.02 -31.67
C ILE A 60 -23.30 -9.04 -33.16
N GLY A 61 -23.47 -7.91 -33.86
CA GLY A 61 -23.18 -7.81 -35.30
C GLY A 61 -23.88 -8.90 -36.10
N ASN A 62 -23.09 -9.71 -36.83
CA ASN A 62 -23.58 -10.81 -37.67
C ASN A 62 -23.87 -12.11 -36.90
N TYR A 63 -23.60 -12.15 -35.59
CA TYR A 63 -23.79 -13.32 -34.75
C TYR A 63 -25.13 -13.20 -34.01
N GLU A 64 -26.19 -13.76 -34.57
CA GLU A 64 -27.53 -13.70 -33.99
C GLU A 64 -27.78 -14.79 -32.94
N GLY A 65 -28.54 -14.46 -31.90
CA GLY A 65 -28.92 -15.35 -30.81
C GLY A 65 -27.97 -15.27 -29.61
N PRO A 66 -28.02 -16.24 -28.67
CA PRO A 66 -27.17 -16.25 -27.49
C PRO A 66 -25.67 -16.25 -27.82
N VAL A 67 -24.96 -15.18 -27.45
CA VAL A 67 -23.51 -15.03 -27.63
C VAL A 67 -22.84 -14.82 -26.29
N ALA A 68 -21.85 -15.64 -25.99
CA ALA A 68 -20.97 -15.47 -24.83
C ALA A 68 -19.62 -14.86 -25.21
N PHE A 69 -18.99 -14.18 -24.27
CA PHE A 69 -17.71 -13.49 -24.45
C PHE A 69 -16.71 -13.96 -23.40
N GLU A 70 -15.50 -14.27 -23.85
CA GLU A 70 -14.34 -14.53 -23.00
C GLU A 70 -13.21 -13.61 -23.42
N ILE A 71 -12.59 -12.90 -22.48
CA ILE A 71 -11.57 -11.90 -22.73
C ILE A 71 -10.25 -12.40 -22.15
N LYS A 72 -9.23 -12.50 -23.01
CA LYS A 72 -7.90 -12.90 -22.60
C LYS A 72 -6.88 -11.89 -23.08
N TYR A 73 -6.03 -11.44 -22.16
CA TYR A 73 -4.92 -10.54 -22.46
C TYR A 73 -3.63 -11.13 -21.91
N THR A 74 -2.66 -11.36 -22.80
CA THR A 74 -1.33 -11.82 -22.42
C THR A 74 -0.28 -11.10 -23.25
N HIS A 75 0.82 -10.69 -22.61
CA HIS A 75 1.95 -10.07 -23.30
C HIS A 75 2.71 -11.02 -24.22
N ARG A 76 2.63 -12.34 -23.97
CA ARG A 76 3.29 -13.36 -24.79
C ARG A 76 2.33 -14.52 -25.01
N TYR A 77 2.21 -14.94 -26.26
CA TYR A 77 1.43 -16.12 -26.63
C TYR A 77 2.02 -17.38 -26.01
N ASN A 78 1.18 -18.14 -25.29
CA ASN A 78 1.51 -19.47 -24.79
C ASN A 78 0.55 -20.51 -25.41
N PRO A 79 1.04 -21.37 -26.33
CA PRO A 79 0.20 -22.34 -27.02
C PRO A 79 -0.50 -23.33 -26.08
N MET A 80 0.14 -23.71 -24.96
CA MET A 80 -0.41 -24.67 -24.02
C MET A 80 -1.60 -24.08 -23.24
N ILE A 81 -1.44 -22.85 -22.74
CA ILE A 81 -2.53 -22.11 -22.08
C ILE A 81 -3.67 -21.89 -23.07
N MET A 82 -3.36 -21.51 -24.32
CA MET A 82 -4.39 -21.30 -25.33
C MET A 82 -5.17 -22.59 -25.65
N ARG A 83 -4.49 -23.73 -25.82
CA ARG A 83 -5.16 -25.03 -26.03
C ARG A 83 -6.06 -25.40 -24.86
N TYR A 84 -5.62 -25.14 -23.64
CA TYR A 84 -6.42 -25.35 -22.44
C TYR A 84 -7.68 -24.47 -22.44
N THR A 85 -7.52 -23.17 -22.69
CA THR A 85 -8.64 -22.22 -22.80
C THR A 85 -9.64 -22.65 -23.87
N VAL A 86 -9.16 -22.95 -25.09
CA VAL A 86 -10.03 -23.40 -26.18
C VAL A 86 -10.83 -24.63 -25.76
N ARG A 87 -10.18 -25.67 -25.20
CA ARG A 87 -10.88 -26.88 -24.73
C ARG A 87 -11.95 -26.58 -23.67
N GLN A 88 -11.66 -25.72 -22.70
CA GLN A 88 -12.64 -25.31 -21.69
C GLN A 88 -13.85 -24.62 -22.34
N LEU A 89 -13.60 -23.65 -23.21
CA LEU A 89 -14.65 -22.92 -23.94
C LEU A 89 -15.47 -23.85 -24.84
N THR A 90 -14.83 -24.84 -25.45
CA THR A 90 -15.51 -25.84 -26.28
C THR A 90 -16.47 -26.68 -25.45
N GLY A 91 -16.07 -27.13 -24.25
CA GLY A 91 -16.95 -27.88 -23.36
C GLY A 91 -18.15 -27.07 -22.85
N ILE A 92 -18.02 -25.74 -22.73
CA ILE A 92 -19.15 -24.85 -22.37
C ILE A 92 -20.13 -24.69 -23.54
N LEU A 93 -19.62 -24.64 -24.78
CA LEU A 93 -20.41 -24.52 -26.01
C LEU A 93 -21.27 -25.76 -26.33
N ASP A 94 -20.98 -26.90 -25.71
CA ASP A 94 -21.81 -28.10 -25.82
C ASP A 94 -23.16 -27.94 -25.08
N SER A 95 -23.31 -26.90 -24.25
CA SER A 95 -24.62 -26.50 -23.71
C SER A 95 -25.48 -25.82 -24.78
N GLU A 96 -26.75 -26.21 -24.92
CA GLU A 96 -27.69 -25.57 -25.88
C GLU A 96 -27.98 -24.09 -25.57
N LYS A 97 -27.45 -23.57 -24.46
CA LYS A 97 -27.67 -22.20 -23.97
C LYS A 97 -26.82 -21.16 -24.70
N ILE A 98 -25.72 -21.55 -25.37
CA ILE A 98 -24.81 -20.64 -26.08
C ILE A 98 -24.73 -21.04 -27.54
N LYS A 99 -25.11 -20.13 -28.45
CA LYS A 99 -25.08 -20.38 -29.90
C LYS A 99 -23.71 -20.04 -30.49
N HIS A 100 -23.08 -18.97 -30.04
CA HIS A 100 -21.73 -18.59 -30.42
C HIS A 100 -20.93 -18.12 -29.20
N MET A 101 -19.61 -18.34 -29.24
CA MET A 101 -18.70 -17.83 -28.22
C MET A 101 -17.59 -17.04 -28.87
N ILE A 102 -17.39 -15.81 -28.41
CA ILE A 102 -16.38 -14.89 -28.92
C ILE A 102 -15.24 -14.82 -27.92
N LEU A 103 -14.08 -15.35 -28.31
CA LEU A 103 -12.83 -15.16 -27.59
C LEU A 103 -12.18 -13.86 -28.08
N ILE A 104 -12.07 -12.87 -27.20
CA ILE A 104 -11.40 -11.60 -27.47
C ILE A 104 -9.96 -11.72 -27.00
N TYR A 105 -9.03 -11.68 -27.95
CA TYR A 105 -7.61 -11.86 -27.68
C TYR A 105 -6.77 -11.03 -28.68
N PRO A 106 -6.14 -9.93 -28.24
CA PRO A 106 -5.50 -8.98 -29.16
C PRO A 106 -4.19 -9.48 -29.77
N ALA A 107 -3.55 -10.50 -29.21
CA ALA A 107 -2.34 -11.10 -29.79
C ALA A 107 -2.67 -12.19 -30.82
N ASP A 108 -3.69 -11.97 -31.65
CA ASP A 108 -4.19 -12.96 -32.58
C ASP A 108 -3.25 -13.27 -33.76
N SER A 109 -3.51 -14.38 -34.44
CA SER A 109 -2.79 -14.78 -35.65
C SER A 109 -3.68 -15.62 -36.56
N ASP A 110 -3.39 -15.65 -37.85
CA ASP A 110 -4.14 -16.47 -38.82
C ASP A 110 -4.11 -17.96 -38.48
N LYS A 111 -2.97 -18.45 -37.99
CA LYS A 111 -2.83 -19.83 -37.50
C LYS A 111 -3.80 -20.12 -36.36
N MET A 112 -3.99 -19.15 -35.46
CA MET A 112 -4.91 -19.30 -34.34
C MET A 112 -6.37 -19.23 -34.80
N ARG A 113 -6.71 -18.32 -35.70
CA ARG A 113 -8.05 -18.26 -36.31
C ARG A 113 -8.41 -19.59 -36.98
N TYR A 114 -7.47 -20.17 -37.72
CA TYR A 114 -7.63 -21.48 -38.34
C TYR A 114 -7.78 -22.60 -37.31
N PHE A 115 -6.96 -22.61 -36.26
CA PHE A 115 -7.04 -23.59 -35.17
C PHE A 115 -8.41 -23.56 -34.46
N LEU A 116 -8.88 -22.39 -34.01
CA LEU A 116 -10.16 -22.26 -33.30
C LEU A 116 -11.33 -22.71 -34.18
N ARG A 117 -11.34 -22.31 -35.46
CA ARG A 117 -12.39 -22.66 -36.41
C ARG A 117 -12.49 -24.16 -36.66
N ASN A 118 -11.34 -24.86 -36.68
CA ASN A 118 -11.30 -26.31 -36.85
C ASN A 118 -11.73 -27.07 -35.59
N GLU A 119 -11.44 -26.55 -34.40
CA GLU A 119 -11.85 -27.18 -33.14
C GLU A 119 -13.37 -27.06 -32.93
N ASN A 120 -13.94 -25.86 -33.12
CA ASN A 120 -15.39 -25.67 -33.08
C ASN A 120 -15.82 -24.44 -33.89
N PRO A 121 -16.69 -24.60 -34.92
CA PRO A 121 -17.12 -23.48 -35.76
C PRO A 121 -17.96 -22.42 -35.02
N LYS A 122 -18.49 -22.74 -33.83
CA LYS A 122 -19.21 -21.78 -32.97
C LYS A 122 -18.26 -20.88 -32.16
N LEU A 123 -16.97 -21.21 -32.09
CA LEU A 123 -15.95 -20.45 -31.39
C LEU A 123 -15.27 -19.46 -32.36
N ILE A 124 -15.46 -18.17 -32.10
CA ILE A 124 -15.01 -17.06 -32.95
C ILE A 124 -13.89 -16.32 -32.23
N LEU A 125 -12.85 -15.95 -32.98
CA LEU A 125 -11.77 -15.14 -32.48
C LEU A 125 -11.95 -13.67 -32.89
N TRP A 126 -11.94 -12.77 -31.92
CA TRP A 126 -11.83 -11.33 -32.13
C TRP A 126 -10.44 -10.84 -31.74
N GLY A 127 -9.73 -10.32 -32.74
CA GLY A 127 -8.40 -9.75 -32.61
C GLY A 127 -8.41 -8.23 -32.63
N ILE A 128 -7.24 -7.64 -32.92
CA ILE A 128 -7.08 -6.17 -32.98
C ILE A 128 -8.04 -5.52 -33.99
N THR A 129 -8.29 -6.18 -35.12
CA THR A 129 -9.15 -5.64 -36.19
C THR A 129 -10.58 -5.46 -35.72
N GLU A 130 -11.18 -6.49 -35.11
CA GLU A 130 -12.55 -6.44 -34.61
C GLU A 130 -12.68 -5.46 -33.43
N ILE A 131 -11.68 -5.43 -32.54
CA ILE A 131 -11.66 -4.49 -31.41
C ILE A 131 -11.57 -3.04 -31.90
N ASN A 132 -10.71 -2.75 -32.88
CA ASN A 132 -10.62 -1.40 -33.46
C ASN A 132 -11.94 -1.01 -34.14
N GLY A 133 -12.61 -1.94 -34.81
CA GLY A 133 -13.95 -1.71 -35.37
C GLY A 133 -14.97 -1.29 -34.31
N LEU A 134 -14.94 -1.91 -33.12
CA LEU A 134 -15.78 -1.50 -31.98
C LEU A 134 -15.42 -0.11 -31.45
N ILE A 135 -14.12 0.21 -31.36
CA ILE A 135 -13.66 1.53 -30.91
C ILE A 135 -14.08 2.60 -31.91
N ASP A 136 -13.91 2.35 -33.21
CA ASP A 136 -14.28 3.30 -34.26
C ASP A 136 -15.78 3.57 -34.30
N ALA A 137 -16.61 2.59 -33.96
CA ALA A 137 -18.05 2.75 -33.81
C ALA A 137 -18.48 3.53 -32.54
N ASN A 138 -17.58 3.70 -31.57
CA ASN A 138 -17.86 4.30 -30.26
C ASN A 138 -16.69 5.19 -29.79
N LYS A 139 -16.17 6.08 -30.66
CA LYS A 139 -14.90 6.77 -30.42
C LYS A 139 -14.87 7.58 -29.13
N GLU A 140 -15.86 8.44 -28.92
CA GLU A 140 -15.95 9.30 -27.75
C GLU A 140 -16.08 8.48 -26.45
N GLU A 141 -16.90 7.44 -26.48
CA GLU A 141 -17.12 6.62 -25.29
C GLU A 141 -15.94 5.69 -25.00
N ALA A 142 -15.26 5.18 -26.04
CA ALA A 142 -14.03 4.41 -25.87
C ALA A 142 -12.95 5.27 -25.19
N GLU A 143 -12.81 6.54 -25.57
CA GLU A 143 -11.88 7.47 -24.93
C GLU A 143 -12.26 7.75 -23.48
N TYR A 144 -13.55 7.98 -23.21
CA TYR A 144 -14.04 8.13 -21.84
C TYR A 144 -13.78 6.90 -20.96
N ILE A 145 -14.01 5.69 -21.48
CA ILE A 145 -13.78 4.43 -20.76
C ILE A 145 -12.28 4.26 -20.47
N ALA A 146 -11.41 4.49 -21.47
CA ALA A 146 -9.96 4.40 -21.30
C ALA A 146 -9.44 5.36 -20.21
N ASN A 147 -9.99 6.57 -20.15
CA ASN A 147 -9.65 7.56 -19.12
C ASN A 147 -10.27 7.27 -17.75
N SER A 148 -11.29 6.40 -17.68
CA SER A 148 -12.05 6.09 -16.45
C SER A 148 -11.76 4.70 -15.86
N LEU A 149 -10.77 3.97 -16.35
CA LEU A 149 -10.50 2.57 -15.96
C LEU A 149 -10.33 2.38 -14.44
N PHE A 150 -9.62 3.28 -13.76
CA PHE A 150 -9.47 3.22 -12.29
C PHE A 150 -10.81 3.35 -11.56
N LYS A 151 -11.68 4.27 -12.02
CA LYS A 151 -13.03 4.44 -11.47
C LYS A 151 -13.90 3.20 -11.71
N LEU A 152 -13.73 2.55 -12.87
CA LEU A 152 -14.44 1.31 -13.20
C LEU A 152 -13.96 0.13 -12.36
N GLU A 153 -12.66 0.03 -12.08
CA GLU A 153 -12.09 -0.96 -11.16
C GLU A 153 -12.71 -0.81 -9.76
N ILE A 154 -12.73 0.41 -9.20
CA ILE A 154 -13.34 0.68 -7.89
C ILE A 154 -14.81 0.27 -7.87
N LYS A 155 -15.58 0.63 -8.92
CA LYS A 155 -17.00 0.24 -9.03
C LYS A 155 -17.18 -1.28 -9.08
N LYS A 156 -16.32 -2.01 -9.79
CA LYS A 156 -16.36 -3.49 -9.87
C LYS A 156 -16.10 -4.08 -8.48
N GLU A 157 -15.13 -3.55 -7.74
CA GLU A 157 -14.79 -4.02 -6.39
C GLU A 157 -15.89 -3.71 -5.36
N LEU A 158 -16.53 -2.54 -5.44
CA LEU A 158 -17.67 -2.17 -4.59
C LEU A 158 -18.89 -3.08 -4.79
N ASN A 159 -19.09 -3.60 -6.01
CA ASN A 159 -20.22 -4.46 -6.34
C ASN A 159 -19.98 -5.93 -5.97
N ARG A 160 -18.76 -6.31 -5.55
CA ARG A 160 -18.49 -7.67 -5.06
C ARG A 160 -19.21 -7.88 -3.73
N ARG A 161 -20.17 -8.83 -3.72
CA ARG A 161 -21.04 -9.14 -2.58
C ARG A 161 -20.31 -9.75 -1.36
N ASP A 162 -19.06 -10.19 -1.53
CA ASP A 162 -18.24 -10.88 -0.52
C ASP A 162 -17.07 -10.02 0.02
N ASN A 163 -17.30 -8.73 0.28
CA ASN A 163 -16.29 -7.85 0.88
C ASN A 163 -16.14 -8.03 2.41
N ASP A 164 -16.04 -9.28 2.87
CA ASP A 164 -15.62 -9.54 4.26
C ASP A 164 -14.11 -9.30 4.40
N TRP A 165 -13.77 -8.08 4.75
CA TRP A 165 -12.38 -7.66 4.94
C TRP A 165 -11.69 -8.45 6.07
N LYS A 166 -12.43 -9.01 7.05
CA LYS A 166 -11.85 -9.83 8.13
C LYS A 166 -11.34 -11.16 7.58
N LYS A 167 -12.10 -11.77 6.68
CA LYS A 167 -11.65 -12.96 5.93
C LYS A 167 -10.41 -12.65 5.09
N SER A 168 -10.42 -11.53 4.34
CA SER A 168 -9.23 -11.10 3.59
C SER A 168 -8.01 -10.87 4.50
N ARG A 169 -8.22 -10.31 5.69
CA ARG A 169 -7.18 -10.14 6.71
C ARG A 169 -6.59 -11.48 7.16
N GLU A 170 -7.41 -12.49 7.42
CA GLU A 170 -6.93 -13.83 7.82
C GLU A 170 -6.07 -14.49 6.73
N GLU A 171 -6.44 -14.33 5.46
CA GLU A 171 -5.66 -14.82 4.31
C GLU A 171 -4.30 -14.11 4.20
N LEU A 172 -4.27 -12.80 4.46
CA LEU A 172 -3.04 -12.01 4.52
C LEU A 172 -2.15 -12.45 5.70
N LEU A 173 -2.72 -12.59 6.90
CA LEU A 173 -1.98 -13.06 8.09
C LEU A 173 -1.40 -14.46 7.86
N THR A 174 -2.13 -15.35 7.18
CA THR A 174 -1.61 -16.67 6.78
C THR A 174 -0.42 -16.54 5.84
N SER A 175 -0.43 -15.55 4.94
CA SER A 175 0.69 -15.26 4.04
C SER A 175 1.91 -14.69 4.79
N VAL A 176 1.68 -13.76 5.73
CA VAL A 176 2.74 -13.24 6.62
C VAL A 176 3.35 -14.36 7.45
N LYS A 177 2.53 -15.22 8.05
CA LYS A 177 2.95 -16.39 8.82
C LYS A 177 3.82 -17.35 8.01
N LYS A 178 3.48 -17.59 6.74
CA LYS A 178 4.31 -18.38 5.82
C LYS A 178 5.68 -17.71 5.57
N ALA A 179 5.70 -16.39 5.39
CA ALA A 179 6.94 -15.63 5.22
C ALA A 179 7.82 -15.64 6.49
N TYR A 180 7.19 -15.47 7.66
CA TYR A 180 7.85 -15.55 8.97
C TYR A 180 8.50 -16.91 9.19
N LYS A 181 7.78 -18.02 8.95
CA LYS A 181 8.32 -19.38 9.12
C LYS A 181 9.55 -19.65 8.25
N LYS A 182 9.60 -19.07 7.05
CA LYS A 182 10.72 -19.16 6.12
C LYS A 182 11.94 -18.32 6.53
N GLY A 183 11.80 -17.40 7.48
CA GLY A 183 12.88 -16.52 7.93
C GLY A 183 13.18 -15.37 6.96
N ASN A 184 12.20 -14.97 6.15
CA ASN A 184 12.35 -13.92 5.14
C ASN A 184 11.52 -12.69 5.52
N ILE A 185 11.47 -12.32 6.81
CA ILE A 185 10.77 -11.11 7.29
C ILE A 185 11.76 -10.09 7.84
N SER A 186 11.54 -8.82 7.48
CA SER A 186 12.09 -7.66 8.19
C SER A 186 10.94 -6.81 8.73
N LEU A 187 11.17 -6.17 9.87
CA LEU A 187 10.16 -5.30 10.50
C LEU A 187 10.46 -3.84 10.17
N LEU A 188 9.44 -3.08 9.79
CA LEU A 188 9.52 -1.64 9.57
C LEU A 188 8.66 -0.95 10.63
N LEU A 189 9.28 -0.19 11.54
CA LEU A 189 8.64 0.33 12.74
C LEU A 189 8.52 1.85 12.68
N GLY A 190 7.31 2.37 12.92
CA GLY A 190 7.03 3.79 12.96
C GLY A 190 6.62 4.27 14.33
N ALA A 191 6.30 5.57 14.43
CA ALA A 191 6.05 6.24 15.69
C ALA A 191 4.87 5.64 16.47
N GLY A 192 3.92 4.98 15.80
CA GLY A 192 2.82 4.29 16.46
C GLY A 192 3.28 3.19 17.43
N VAL A 193 4.45 2.58 17.19
CA VAL A 193 5.06 1.61 18.12
C VAL A 193 5.49 2.32 19.39
N SER A 194 6.20 3.43 19.29
CA SER A 194 6.65 4.20 20.46
C SER A 194 5.49 4.83 21.22
N CYS A 195 4.43 5.27 20.53
CA CYS A 195 3.20 5.77 21.16
C CYS A 195 2.52 4.72 22.04
N SER A 196 2.58 3.45 21.67
CA SER A 196 2.03 2.38 22.51
C SER A 196 2.74 2.23 23.86
N ALA A 197 3.93 2.81 24.01
CA ALA A 197 4.70 2.87 25.26
C ALA A 197 4.71 4.26 25.92
N GLY A 198 3.87 5.19 25.44
CA GLY A 198 3.71 6.53 26.00
C GLY A 198 4.65 7.60 25.41
N LEU A 199 5.45 7.28 24.38
CA LEU A 199 6.29 8.27 23.70
C LEU A 199 5.48 9.09 22.67
N PRO A 200 5.86 10.36 22.41
CA PRO A 200 5.12 11.21 21.49
C PRO A 200 5.28 10.74 20.03
N ASN A 201 4.22 10.91 19.23
CA ASN A 201 4.36 10.84 17.77
C ASN A 201 5.04 12.13 17.25
N TRP A 202 5.35 12.15 15.95
CA TRP A 202 6.00 13.29 15.29
C TRP A 202 5.31 14.64 15.52
N LYS A 203 3.98 14.69 15.46
CA LYS A 203 3.20 15.91 15.70
C LYS A 203 3.34 16.36 17.16
N THR A 204 3.14 15.45 18.11
CA THR A 204 3.25 15.74 19.55
C THR A 204 4.67 16.16 19.93
N LEU A 205 5.69 15.53 19.34
CA LEU A 205 7.09 15.86 19.56
C LEU A 205 7.39 17.28 19.11
N LEU A 206 6.97 17.66 17.90
CA LEU A 206 7.17 19.01 17.37
C LEU A 206 6.42 20.07 18.15
N ASN A 207 5.20 19.78 18.59
CA ASN A 207 4.45 20.69 19.45
C ASN A 207 5.21 20.95 20.74
N SER A 208 5.74 19.90 21.36
CA SER A 208 6.53 20.01 22.60
C SER A 208 7.81 20.82 22.39
N LEU A 209 8.51 20.60 21.27
CA LEU A 209 9.71 21.37 20.91
C LEU A 209 9.40 22.85 20.67
N TYR A 210 8.31 23.14 19.98
CA TYR A 210 7.89 24.51 19.73
C TYR A 210 7.51 25.23 21.02
N THR A 211 6.72 24.60 21.90
CA THR A 211 6.39 25.17 23.21
C THR A 211 7.65 25.45 24.03
N ASN A 212 8.61 24.51 24.06
CA ASN A 212 9.88 24.71 24.76
C ASN A 212 10.72 25.84 24.15
N PHE A 213 10.73 25.97 22.83
CA PHE A 213 11.43 27.05 22.13
C PHE A 213 10.82 28.42 22.43
N VAL A 214 9.50 28.53 22.35
CA VAL A 214 8.75 29.75 22.67
C VAL A 214 8.98 30.14 24.14
N ASN A 215 8.84 29.21 25.08
CA ASN A 215 9.10 29.48 26.50
C ASN A 215 10.52 30.01 26.72
N LYS A 216 11.54 29.43 26.07
CA LYS A 216 12.93 29.93 26.16
C LYS A 216 13.10 31.36 25.63
N ILE A 217 12.36 31.75 24.59
CA ILE A 217 12.42 33.11 24.02
C ILE A 217 11.68 34.12 24.91
N PHE A 218 10.51 33.75 25.43
CA PHE A 218 9.63 34.65 26.19
C PHE A 218 9.84 34.59 27.71
N ASN A 219 10.87 33.88 28.20
CA ASN A 219 11.20 33.80 29.63
C ASN A 219 11.44 35.17 30.31
N ASP A 220 11.62 36.26 29.56
CA ASP A 220 11.74 37.64 30.06
C ASP A 220 10.43 38.46 30.00
N ASP A 221 9.36 37.97 29.37
CA ASP A 221 8.09 38.67 29.22
C ASP A 221 6.96 38.01 30.05
N THR A 222 6.04 38.84 30.56
CA THR A 222 4.87 38.46 31.40
C THR A 222 3.77 37.73 30.61
N VAL A 223 4.12 36.77 29.75
CA VAL A 223 3.13 36.01 28.98
C VAL A 223 2.76 34.75 29.75
N ASP A 224 1.47 34.61 30.03
CA ASP A 224 0.91 33.44 30.71
C ASP A 224 1.05 32.15 29.87
N ASP A 225 1.32 31.03 30.54
CA ASP A 225 1.55 29.71 29.93
C ASP A 225 0.38 29.23 29.07
N ASP A 226 -0.87 29.55 29.44
CA ASP A 226 -2.05 29.16 28.66
C ASP A 226 -2.18 29.99 27.38
N THR A 227 -1.70 31.24 27.40
CA THR A 227 -1.61 32.08 26.20
C THR A 227 -0.57 31.54 25.22
N ILE A 228 0.60 31.10 25.71
CA ILE A 228 1.64 30.47 24.88
C ILE A 228 1.12 29.18 24.24
N LYS A 229 0.44 28.32 25.01
CA LYS A 229 -0.17 27.10 24.49
C LYS A 229 -1.24 27.39 23.44
N ALA A 230 -2.10 28.40 23.67
CA ALA A 230 -3.15 28.77 22.72
C ALA A 230 -2.57 29.30 21.39
N ILE A 231 -1.54 30.14 21.44
CA ILE A 231 -0.84 30.65 20.25
C ILE A 231 -0.10 29.52 19.53
N THR A 232 0.58 28.65 20.28
CA THR A 232 1.27 27.47 19.75
C THR A 232 0.30 26.59 18.98
N ASN A 233 -0.85 26.24 19.58
CA ASN A 233 -1.87 25.41 18.94
C ASN A 233 -2.41 26.06 17.67
N LYS A 234 -2.69 27.38 17.67
CA LYS A 234 -3.10 28.10 16.47
C LYS A 234 -2.03 28.13 15.38
N PHE A 235 -0.77 28.33 15.74
CA PHE A 235 0.34 28.34 14.78
C PHE A 235 0.56 26.96 14.15
N ILE A 236 0.42 25.90 14.94
CA ILE A 236 0.44 24.52 14.45
C ILE A 236 -0.75 24.26 13.55
N GLU A 237 -1.96 24.73 13.90
CA GLU A 237 -3.15 24.59 13.05
C GLU A 237 -2.98 25.25 11.69
N ILE A 238 -2.44 26.47 11.67
CA ILE A 238 -2.12 27.21 10.44
C ILE A 238 -1.07 26.47 9.61
N ASN A 239 -0.08 25.83 10.26
CA ASN A 239 1.04 25.15 9.61
C ASN A 239 0.88 23.62 9.54
N ASN A 240 -0.33 23.09 9.79
CA ASN A 240 -0.61 21.64 9.82
C ASN A 240 -0.18 20.91 8.53
N ASN A 241 -0.04 21.64 7.43
CA ASN A 241 0.33 21.12 6.12
C ASN A 241 1.86 20.97 5.90
N SER A 242 2.72 21.51 6.77
CA SER A 242 4.18 21.41 6.60
C SER A 242 4.93 21.26 7.93
N THR A 243 4.77 20.08 8.53
CA THR A 243 5.44 19.70 9.76
C THR A 243 6.98 19.74 9.65
N LEU A 244 7.53 19.46 8.46
CA LEU A 244 8.97 19.54 8.18
C LEU A 244 9.49 20.99 8.14
N ALA A 245 8.69 21.94 7.64
CA ALA A 245 9.07 23.36 7.64
C ALA A 245 9.16 23.90 9.07
N ILE A 246 8.23 23.51 9.96
CA ILE A 246 8.29 23.85 11.39
C ILE A 246 9.59 23.30 12.00
N ALA A 247 9.94 22.05 11.69
CA ALA A 247 11.18 21.43 12.15
C ALA A 247 12.44 22.21 11.69
N ARG A 248 12.45 22.72 10.46
CA ARG A 248 13.50 23.62 9.94
C ARG A 248 13.62 24.90 10.76
N TYR A 249 12.51 25.57 11.07
CA TYR A 249 12.53 26.78 11.90
C TYR A 249 13.04 26.51 13.31
N LEU A 250 12.59 25.42 13.93
CA LEU A 250 13.04 25.02 15.26
C LEU A 250 14.52 24.71 15.30
N LYS A 251 15.03 23.99 14.29
CA LYS A 251 16.46 23.74 14.15
C LYS A 251 17.24 25.04 14.01
N ALA A 252 16.82 25.94 13.11
CA ALA A 252 17.48 27.23 12.92
C ALA A 252 17.48 28.12 14.18
N GLY A 253 16.42 28.06 15.00
CA GLY A 253 16.33 28.83 16.24
C GLY A 253 17.10 28.23 17.43
N LEU A 254 17.33 26.92 17.44
CA LEU A 254 17.98 26.21 18.54
C LEU A 254 19.46 25.90 18.29
N SER A 255 19.91 25.83 17.02
CA SER A 255 21.31 25.61 16.68
C SER A 255 22.13 26.90 16.80
N GLN A 256 23.26 26.86 17.51
CA GLN A 256 24.22 27.98 17.58
C GLN A 256 25.56 27.56 16.96
N LYS A 257 26.16 28.44 16.13
CA LYS A 257 27.55 28.33 15.63
C LYS A 257 27.98 26.89 15.27
N ASP A 258 27.30 26.31 14.29
CA ASP A 258 27.60 25.00 13.69
C ASP A 258 27.41 23.76 14.57
N ASP A 259 26.84 23.88 15.78
CA ASP A 259 26.59 22.74 16.67
C ASP A 259 25.08 22.51 16.92
N ASP A 260 24.61 21.31 16.55
CA ASP A 260 23.23 20.86 16.73
C ASP A 260 22.96 20.31 18.15
N ILE A 261 23.94 20.36 19.08
CA ILE A 261 23.80 19.83 20.45
C ILE A 261 22.54 20.34 21.17
N MET A 262 22.29 21.66 21.16
CA MET A 262 21.13 22.23 21.86
C MET A 262 19.81 21.76 21.26
N PHE A 263 19.77 21.62 19.93
CA PHE A 263 18.60 21.14 19.22
C PHE A 263 18.32 19.67 19.56
N ILE A 264 19.31 18.78 19.42
CA ILE A 264 19.15 17.36 19.73
C ILE A 264 18.85 17.15 21.23
N SER A 265 19.44 17.95 22.12
CA SER A 265 19.10 17.91 23.57
C SER A 265 17.63 18.24 23.79
N ALA A 266 17.11 19.27 23.13
CA ALA A 266 15.70 19.60 23.21
C ALA A 266 14.82 18.46 22.66
N VAL A 267 15.24 17.80 21.57
CA VAL A 267 14.56 16.60 21.04
C VAL A 267 14.58 15.46 22.03
N LYS A 268 15.73 15.17 22.66
CA LYS A 268 15.87 14.13 23.68
C LYS A 268 14.95 14.41 24.87
N ASP A 269 14.94 15.63 25.38
CA ASP A 269 14.09 16.04 26.50
C ASP A 269 12.61 15.92 26.13
N ALA A 270 12.21 16.40 24.94
CA ALA A 270 10.83 16.28 24.47
C ALA A 270 10.40 14.82 24.29
N LEU A 271 11.29 13.96 23.77
CA LEU A 271 11.03 12.54 23.51
C LEU A 271 10.86 11.74 24.82
N TYR A 272 11.69 12.02 25.83
CA TYR A 272 11.75 11.25 27.07
C TYR A 272 11.15 11.96 28.30
N SER A 273 10.53 13.13 28.12
CA SER A 273 9.81 13.85 29.19
C SER A 273 8.61 13.07 29.74
N SER A 274 7.99 12.24 28.89
CA SER A 274 6.80 11.45 29.26
C SER A 274 7.21 10.14 29.95
N GLN A 275 6.40 9.71 30.93
CA GLN A 275 6.64 8.46 31.64
C GLN A 275 6.50 7.26 30.69
N ARG A 276 7.55 6.44 30.59
CA ARG A 276 7.53 5.19 29.82
C ARG A 276 6.52 4.22 30.45
N THR A 277 5.73 3.57 29.60
CA THR A 277 4.75 2.55 30.01
C THR A 277 5.04 1.21 29.35
N SER A 278 4.59 0.10 29.97
CA SER A 278 4.71 -1.21 29.34
C SER A 278 3.82 -1.28 28.11
N SER A 279 4.34 -1.80 27.01
CA SER A 279 3.61 -1.94 25.76
C SER A 279 3.52 -3.41 25.34
N PRO A 280 2.30 -3.99 25.32
CA PRO A 280 2.08 -5.33 24.76
C PRO A 280 2.52 -5.45 23.30
N LEU A 281 2.49 -4.33 22.55
CA LEU A 281 2.93 -4.29 21.15
C LEU A 281 4.45 -4.48 21.06
N ILE A 282 5.21 -3.75 21.87
CA ILE A 282 6.68 -3.88 21.91
C ILE A 282 7.08 -5.28 22.39
N GLU A 283 6.39 -5.81 23.40
CA GLU A 283 6.59 -7.18 23.86
C GLU A 283 6.33 -8.21 22.74
N SER A 284 5.25 -8.04 21.97
CA SER A 284 4.91 -8.91 20.83
C SER A 284 5.93 -8.81 19.69
N ILE A 285 6.39 -7.60 19.37
CA ILE A 285 7.49 -7.36 18.40
C ILE A 285 8.77 -8.06 18.86
N THR A 286 9.12 -7.90 20.13
CA THR A 286 10.30 -8.54 20.73
C THR A 286 10.19 -10.06 20.64
N ASN A 287 9.01 -10.61 20.94
CA ASN A 287 8.73 -12.04 20.85
C ASN A 287 8.88 -12.60 19.43
N LEU A 288 8.59 -11.81 18.39
CA LEU A 288 8.81 -12.21 16.99
C LEU A 288 10.30 -12.32 16.66
N CYS A 289 11.13 -11.49 17.27
CA CYS A 289 12.58 -11.45 17.05
C CYS A 289 13.32 -12.61 17.72
N ILE A 290 12.78 -13.18 18.81
CA ILE A 290 13.40 -14.29 19.53
C ILE A 290 13.60 -15.51 18.60
N PRO A 291 14.85 -15.98 18.39
CA PRO A 291 15.14 -17.15 17.58
C PRO A 291 14.43 -18.40 18.10
N LYS A 292 13.96 -19.25 17.18
CA LYS A 292 13.46 -20.59 17.50
C LYS A 292 14.55 -21.63 17.19
N ARG A 293 14.28 -22.90 17.50
CA ARG A 293 15.15 -24.04 17.10
C ARG A 293 15.50 -24.07 15.60
N SER A 294 14.68 -23.44 14.76
CA SER A 294 14.90 -23.33 13.31
C SER A 294 15.56 -22.00 12.90
N GLY A 295 16.27 -21.35 13.82
CA GLY A 295 16.97 -20.08 13.62
C GLY A 295 16.11 -18.83 13.82
N ALA A 296 16.75 -17.67 13.68
CA ALA A 296 16.12 -16.36 13.67
C ALA A 296 15.15 -16.23 12.48
N LYS A 297 13.96 -15.68 12.73
CA LYS A 297 12.91 -15.51 11.72
C LYS A 297 12.78 -14.08 11.20
N VAL A 298 13.18 -13.12 12.03
CA VAL A 298 13.33 -11.71 11.66
C VAL A 298 14.79 -11.49 11.28
N LYS A 299 15.01 -10.90 10.10
CA LYS A 299 16.35 -10.63 9.55
C LYS A 299 16.92 -9.28 9.97
N SER A 300 16.05 -8.29 10.06
CA SER A 300 16.42 -6.93 10.45
C SER A 300 15.20 -6.16 10.92
N ILE A 301 15.46 -5.12 11.71
CA ILE A 301 14.49 -4.09 12.05
C ILE A 301 14.95 -2.79 11.39
N ILE A 302 14.05 -2.12 10.70
CA ILE A 302 14.23 -0.75 10.23
C ILE A 302 13.24 0.11 11.01
N THR A 303 13.73 1.10 11.73
CA THR A 303 12.90 1.99 12.52
C THR A 303 13.10 3.44 12.06
N TYR A 304 11.98 4.16 12.01
CA TYR A 304 11.93 5.58 11.68
C TYR A 304 11.85 6.44 12.95
N ASN A 305 11.91 5.80 14.12
CA ASN A 305 11.85 6.43 15.42
C ASN A 305 13.26 6.73 15.92
N PHE A 306 13.39 7.76 16.75
CA PHE A 306 14.68 8.11 17.36
C PHE A 306 14.95 7.38 18.68
N ASP A 307 13.93 6.78 19.29
CA ASP A 307 14.03 6.23 20.64
C ASP A 307 14.73 4.86 20.72
N ASP A 308 15.05 4.44 21.95
CA ASP A 308 15.72 3.18 22.29
C ASP A 308 14.79 2.08 22.85
N LEU A 309 13.49 2.16 22.59
CA LEU A 309 12.51 1.27 23.24
C LEU A 309 12.65 -0.19 22.79
N ILE A 310 12.97 -0.43 21.52
CA ILE A 310 13.13 -1.79 20.98
C ILE A 310 14.40 -2.42 21.54
N GLU A 311 15.50 -1.68 21.55
CA GLU A 311 16.78 -2.04 22.16
C GLU A 311 16.62 -2.43 23.63
N GLU A 312 15.89 -1.60 24.40
CA GLU A 312 15.63 -1.88 25.81
C GLU A 312 14.84 -3.19 25.98
N SER A 313 13.85 -3.43 25.12
CA SER A 313 13.03 -4.64 25.19
C SER A 313 13.82 -5.90 24.79
N LEU A 314 14.65 -5.82 23.75
CA LEU A 314 15.52 -6.92 23.32
C LEU A 314 16.60 -7.24 24.38
N SER A 315 17.15 -6.21 25.02
CA SER A 315 18.08 -6.36 26.16
C SER A 315 17.46 -7.14 27.32
N LYS A 316 16.19 -6.89 27.65
CA LYS A 316 15.47 -7.58 28.73
C LYS A 316 15.36 -9.09 28.48
N VAL A 317 15.24 -9.51 27.22
CA VAL A 317 15.18 -10.92 26.82
C VAL A 317 16.56 -11.51 26.47
N LYS A 318 17.64 -10.74 26.67
CA LYS A 318 19.04 -11.14 26.38
C LYS A 318 19.26 -11.58 24.93
N LEU A 319 18.60 -10.91 23.98
CA LEU A 319 18.88 -11.09 22.56
C LEU A 319 20.04 -10.16 22.17
N GLU A 320 21.03 -10.67 21.44
CA GLU A 320 22.11 -9.87 20.88
C GLU A 320 21.60 -9.08 19.67
N TYR A 321 21.91 -7.78 19.65
CA TYR A 321 21.48 -6.86 18.60
C TYR A 321 22.54 -5.78 18.38
N LYS A 322 22.50 -5.17 17.19
CA LYS A 322 23.35 -4.04 16.84
C LYS A 322 22.49 -2.89 16.35
N THR A 323 22.52 -1.77 17.07
CA THR A 323 21.93 -0.51 16.62
C THR A 323 22.86 0.12 15.58
N ILE A 324 22.32 0.44 14.40
CA ILE A 324 23.03 1.01 13.26
C ILE A 324 22.34 2.31 12.86
N TYR A 325 23.04 3.42 13.01
CA TYR A 325 22.58 4.75 12.65
C TYR A 325 23.66 5.56 11.89
N ARG A 326 24.77 4.90 11.54
CA ARG A 326 25.90 5.43 10.76
C ARG A 326 26.30 4.47 9.65
N ASP A 327 27.02 4.97 8.66
CA ASP A 327 27.47 4.18 7.50
C ASP A 327 28.61 3.21 7.85
N GLU A 328 29.47 3.59 8.80
CA GLU A 328 30.65 2.81 9.18
C GLU A 328 30.31 1.62 10.09
N GLU A 329 29.10 1.57 10.63
CA GLU A 329 28.68 0.56 11.59
C GLU A 329 28.31 -0.76 10.89
N GLN A 330 28.88 -1.85 11.39
CA GLN A 330 28.59 -3.21 10.94
C GLN A 330 28.07 -4.05 12.11
N HIS A 331 27.34 -5.11 11.79
CA HIS A 331 26.81 -6.08 12.75
C HIS A 331 27.44 -7.44 12.50
N ASP A 332 27.58 -8.23 13.57
CA ASP A 332 28.02 -9.61 13.47
C ASP A 332 26.87 -10.53 13.01
N SER A 333 27.21 -11.74 12.53
CA SER A 333 26.22 -12.66 11.96
C SER A 333 25.17 -13.16 12.94
N ASP A 334 25.48 -13.13 14.24
CA ASP A 334 24.62 -13.61 15.32
C ASP A 334 23.78 -12.47 15.94
N GLU A 335 24.06 -11.21 15.59
CA GLU A 335 23.34 -10.04 16.07
C GLU A 335 22.13 -9.71 15.17
N LEU A 336 21.03 -9.27 15.78
CA LEU A 336 19.92 -8.68 15.03
C LEU A 336 20.22 -7.20 14.71
N PRO A 337 20.38 -6.79 13.43
CA PRO A 337 20.60 -5.39 13.10
C PRO A 337 19.30 -4.57 13.23
N ILE A 338 19.42 -3.40 13.88
CA ILE A 338 18.37 -2.40 14.05
C ILE A 338 18.82 -1.09 13.38
N TYR A 339 18.25 -0.79 12.23
CA TYR A 339 18.60 0.37 11.42
C TYR A 339 17.72 1.57 11.75
N HIS A 340 18.31 2.62 12.32
CA HIS A 340 17.65 3.90 12.58
C HIS A 340 17.87 4.84 11.40
N VAL A 341 17.02 4.73 10.38
CA VAL A 341 17.22 5.43 9.10
C VAL A 341 17.03 6.94 9.18
N HIS A 342 16.40 7.42 10.26
CA HIS A 342 16.25 8.83 10.57
C HIS A 342 17.19 9.34 11.67
N GLY A 343 18.05 8.47 12.22
CA GLY A 343 18.91 8.78 13.35
C GLY A 343 18.38 8.22 14.68
N PHE A 344 19.22 8.30 15.71
CA PHE A 344 19.04 7.62 16.98
C PHE A 344 19.39 8.55 18.14
N ILE A 345 18.61 8.48 19.22
CA ILE A 345 18.79 9.23 20.46
C ILE A 345 18.61 8.25 21.63
N SER A 346 19.72 7.76 22.16
CA SER A 346 19.71 6.94 23.37
C SER A 346 19.14 7.70 24.57
N GLY A 347 18.23 7.07 25.32
CA GLY A 347 17.69 7.62 26.55
C GLY A 347 18.68 7.57 27.71
N ARG A 348 19.60 6.60 27.71
CA ARG A 348 20.51 6.32 28.85
C ARG A 348 21.94 6.79 28.63
N GLU A 349 22.41 6.83 27.39
CA GLU A 349 23.80 7.16 27.09
C GLU A 349 24.02 8.67 26.98
N SER A 350 25.28 9.07 27.16
CA SER A 350 25.73 10.44 26.95
C SER A 350 25.51 10.87 25.49
N PHE A 351 25.30 12.16 25.32
CA PHE A 351 25.04 12.76 24.01
C PHE A 351 26.13 12.44 22.99
N ASP A 352 25.73 11.85 21.88
CA ASP A 352 26.60 11.62 20.74
C ASP A 352 26.59 12.84 19.81
N ARG A 353 27.73 13.54 19.74
CA ARG A 353 27.87 14.79 18.97
C ARG A 353 27.84 14.58 17.46
N GLU A 354 28.05 13.35 17.00
CA GLU A 354 28.11 13.04 15.58
C GLU A 354 26.82 12.38 15.06
N ALA A 355 25.82 12.18 15.92
CA ALA A 355 24.54 11.60 15.51
C ALA A 355 23.77 12.55 14.58
N SER A 356 23.70 12.22 13.29
CA SER A 356 22.90 12.97 12.33
C SER A 356 21.42 12.61 12.46
N LEU A 357 20.58 13.59 12.80
CA LEU A 357 19.13 13.41 12.84
C LEU A 357 18.49 13.89 11.53
N VAL A 358 17.74 13.00 10.88
CA VAL A 358 16.82 13.33 9.78
C VAL A 358 15.53 13.87 10.37
N PHE A 359 15.63 15.09 10.89
CA PHE A 359 14.54 15.76 11.59
C PHE A 359 13.99 16.97 10.81
N SER A 360 14.87 17.75 10.18
CA SER A 360 14.49 18.96 9.46
C SER A 360 14.23 18.71 7.98
N GLU A 361 13.48 19.61 7.34
CA GLU A 361 13.21 19.54 5.91
C GLU A 361 14.48 19.39 5.06
N GLU A 362 15.58 20.08 5.42
CA GLU A 362 16.87 19.98 4.72
C GLU A 362 17.48 18.59 4.83
N ALA A 363 17.40 17.97 6.00
CA ALA A 363 17.95 16.63 6.21
C ALA A 363 17.15 15.60 5.40
N TYR A 364 15.82 15.73 5.34
CA TYR A 364 14.97 14.91 4.47
C TYR A 364 15.31 15.13 2.99
N HIS A 365 15.44 16.37 2.53
CA HIS A 365 15.83 16.65 1.13
C HIS A 365 17.21 16.11 0.80
N LYS A 366 18.18 16.19 1.70
CA LYS A 366 19.52 15.62 1.52
C LYS A 366 19.43 14.11 1.31
N VAL A 367 18.80 13.38 2.24
CA VAL A 367 18.63 11.92 2.12
C VAL A 367 17.82 11.56 0.87
N TYR A 368 16.79 12.35 0.52
CA TYR A 368 15.97 12.10 -0.66
C TYR A 368 16.74 12.31 -1.98
N SER A 369 17.59 13.34 -2.03
CA SER A 369 18.39 13.72 -3.20
C SER A 369 19.68 12.92 -3.36
N GLU A 370 20.10 12.17 -2.34
CA GLU A 370 21.27 11.28 -2.35
C GLU A 370 20.84 9.80 -2.45
N PRO A 371 20.67 9.23 -3.67
CA PRO A 371 20.30 7.82 -3.85
C PRO A 371 21.24 6.83 -3.17
N TYR A 372 22.52 7.17 -3.04
CA TYR A 372 23.56 6.32 -2.46
C TYR A 372 23.75 6.52 -0.95
N HIS A 373 22.93 7.34 -0.30
CA HIS A 373 22.94 7.44 1.15
C HIS A 373 22.69 6.06 1.77
N TRP A 374 23.48 5.66 2.76
CA TRP A 374 23.46 4.31 3.35
C TRP A 374 22.05 3.86 3.76
N SER A 375 21.26 4.78 4.33
CA SER A 375 19.89 4.49 4.78
C SER A 375 18.95 4.16 3.63
N ASN A 376 19.13 4.77 2.45
CA ASN A 376 18.37 4.43 1.24
C ASN A 376 18.80 3.07 0.70
N LEU A 377 20.09 2.76 0.71
CA LEU A 377 20.64 1.49 0.22
C LEU A 377 20.17 0.31 1.09
N VAL A 378 20.24 0.44 2.41
CA VAL A 378 19.77 -0.59 3.36
C VAL A 378 18.27 -0.81 3.24
N GLN A 379 17.48 0.26 3.15
CA GLN A 379 16.03 0.14 2.93
C GLN A 379 15.72 -0.54 1.60
N LEU A 380 16.34 -0.15 0.50
CA LEU A 380 16.13 -0.77 -0.81
C LEU A 380 16.56 -2.24 -0.85
N ALA A 381 17.70 -2.59 -0.24
CA ALA A 381 18.15 -3.97 -0.13
C ALA A 381 17.12 -4.80 0.64
N THR A 382 16.66 -4.30 1.80
CA THR A 382 15.65 -4.95 2.63
C THR A 382 14.33 -5.13 1.89
N LEU A 383 13.82 -4.09 1.21
CA LEU A 383 12.59 -4.14 0.43
C LEU A 383 12.69 -5.09 -0.78
N ARG A 384 13.89 -5.27 -1.35
CA ARG A 384 14.10 -6.18 -2.48
C ARG A 384 14.17 -7.64 -2.05
N GLU A 385 14.83 -7.91 -0.93
CA GLU A 385 15.22 -9.26 -0.52
C GLU A 385 14.24 -9.90 0.46
N ASN A 386 13.62 -9.09 1.33
CA ASN A 386 12.77 -9.56 2.43
C ASN A 386 11.30 -9.19 2.21
N ASN A 387 10.41 -9.91 2.90
CA ASN A 387 9.02 -9.50 3.09
C ASN A 387 9.01 -8.51 4.26
N CYS A 388 8.45 -7.33 4.08
CA CYS A 388 8.46 -6.31 5.12
C CYS A 388 7.12 -6.27 5.83
N LEU A 389 7.14 -6.32 7.15
CA LEU A 389 5.97 -6.12 8.00
C LEU A 389 6.06 -4.74 8.65
N MET A 390 5.19 -3.83 8.24
CA MET A 390 5.16 -2.44 8.69
C MET A 390 4.17 -2.28 9.84
N ILE A 391 4.64 -1.74 10.97
CA ILE A 391 3.88 -1.61 12.22
C ILE A 391 4.04 -0.19 12.74
N GLY A 392 2.93 0.48 13.07
CA GLY A 392 2.94 1.85 13.57
C GLY A 392 3.42 2.90 12.55
N LEU A 393 3.43 2.55 11.26
CA LEU A 393 3.76 3.45 10.16
C LEU A 393 2.49 3.94 9.48
N SER A 394 2.35 5.26 9.38
CA SER A 394 1.33 5.91 8.56
C SER A 394 1.59 5.79 7.05
N LEU A 395 2.80 5.35 6.68
CA LEU A 395 3.31 5.39 5.30
C LEU A 395 3.14 6.76 4.65
N SER A 396 3.19 7.85 5.41
CA SER A 396 3.11 9.22 4.89
C SER A 396 4.46 9.79 4.46
N ASP A 397 5.56 9.10 4.80
CA ASP A 397 6.92 9.50 4.47
C ASP A 397 7.17 9.44 2.94
N PRO A 398 7.52 10.56 2.29
CA PRO A 398 7.80 10.61 0.85
C PRO A 398 9.00 9.76 0.42
N ASN A 399 10.06 9.68 1.24
CA ASN A 399 11.24 8.89 0.93
C ASN A 399 10.89 7.39 0.96
N LEU A 400 10.20 6.91 2.00
CA LEU A 400 9.76 5.51 2.07
C LEU A 400 8.85 5.14 0.88
N ARG A 401 7.88 6.01 0.54
CA ARG A 401 7.01 5.79 -0.64
C ARG A 401 7.82 5.66 -1.93
N ARG A 402 8.79 6.55 -2.15
CA ARG A 402 9.71 6.48 -3.30
C ARG A 402 10.46 5.15 -3.33
N LEU A 403 11.03 4.72 -2.20
CA LEU A 403 11.78 3.46 -2.13
C LEU A 403 10.90 2.23 -2.38
N LEU A 404 9.67 2.23 -1.86
CA LEU A 404 8.67 1.19 -2.12
C LEU A 404 8.28 1.13 -3.59
N GLU A 405 8.07 2.27 -4.23
CA GLU A 405 7.76 2.33 -5.67
C GLU A 405 8.92 1.76 -6.50
N ILE A 406 10.16 2.15 -6.21
CA ILE A 406 11.36 1.62 -6.88
C ILE A 406 11.46 0.10 -6.69
N ALA A 407 11.19 -0.40 -5.48
CA ALA A 407 11.21 -1.83 -5.19
C ALA A 407 10.09 -2.58 -5.92
N ALA A 408 8.88 -2.02 -5.97
CA ALA A 408 7.71 -2.60 -6.61
C ALA A 408 7.87 -2.69 -8.13
N GLN A 409 8.41 -1.66 -8.79
CA GLN A 409 8.64 -1.66 -10.25
C GLN A 409 9.56 -2.80 -10.70
N LYS A 410 10.56 -3.16 -9.88
CA LYS A 410 11.51 -4.23 -10.19
C LYS A 410 10.98 -5.63 -9.84
N GLN A 411 9.92 -5.73 -9.05
CA GLN A 411 9.32 -7.01 -8.65
C GLN A 411 8.20 -7.39 -9.63
N SER A 412 8.45 -8.38 -10.47
CA SER A 412 7.59 -8.64 -11.64
C SER A 412 6.23 -9.28 -11.35
N LYS A 413 5.95 -9.82 -10.15
CA LYS A 413 4.72 -10.64 -9.97
C LYS A 413 4.00 -10.66 -8.61
N ASN A 414 4.57 -10.22 -7.48
CA ASN A 414 3.91 -10.36 -6.17
C ASN A 414 4.20 -9.18 -5.24
N CYS A 415 3.16 -8.59 -4.65
CA CYS A 415 3.29 -7.74 -3.46
C CYS A 415 3.81 -8.59 -2.30
N ARG A 416 4.94 -8.20 -1.70
CA ARG A 416 5.62 -8.93 -0.63
C ARG A 416 5.58 -8.23 0.72
N HIS A 417 5.18 -6.96 0.74
CA HIS A 417 5.15 -6.16 1.94
C HIS A 417 3.73 -6.10 2.50
N TYR A 418 3.63 -5.93 3.81
CA TYR A 418 2.38 -5.90 4.55
C TYR A 418 2.41 -4.73 5.53
N ALA A 419 1.33 -3.98 5.62
CA ALA A 419 1.22 -2.85 6.54
C ALA A 419 -0.06 -2.96 7.37
N PHE A 420 0.08 -2.85 8.69
CA PHE A 420 -1.07 -2.66 9.57
C PHE A 420 -1.56 -1.22 9.46
N ILE A 421 -2.79 -1.03 8.98
CA ILE A 421 -3.42 0.29 8.85
C ILE A 421 -4.76 0.26 9.59
N GLN A 422 -5.05 1.32 10.35
CA GLN A 422 -6.31 1.46 11.06
C GLN A 422 -7.45 1.69 10.07
N ARG A 423 -8.53 0.93 10.21
CA ARG A 423 -9.74 1.06 9.41
C ARG A 423 -10.62 2.16 10.00
N LEU A 424 -11.14 3.05 9.16
CA LEU A 424 -12.06 4.10 9.60
C LEU A 424 -13.46 3.52 9.84
N SER A 425 -14.08 3.91 10.96
CA SER A 425 -15.45 3.55 11.34
C SER A 425 -16.41 4.73 11.18
N ASN A 426 -17.72 4.48 11.20
CA ASN A 426 -18.73 5.53 11.09
C ASN A 426 -18.61 6.57 12.21
N ASP A 427 -18.26 6.14 13.42
CA ASP A 427 -18.12 7.01 14.60
C ASP A 427 -17.02 8.06 14.43
N SER A 428 -16.03 7.81 13.57
CA SER A 428 -14.95 8.76 13.28
C SER A 428 -15.35 9.91 12.34
N LEU A 429 -16.51 9.80 11.67
CA LEU A 429 -16.97 10.75 10.64
C LEU A 429 -18.30 11.44 10.97
N ILE A 430 -19.08 10.90 11.89
CA ILE A 430 -20.34 11.50 12.34
C ILE A 430 -20.02 12.45 13.47
N ASP A 431 -19.78 13.71 13.12
CA ASP A 431 -19.69 14.79 14.09
C ASP A 431 -21.11 15.31 14.35
N ASP A 432 -21.60 15.18 15.58
CA ASP A 432 -22.93 15.64 16.03
C ASP A 432 -23.14 17.15 15.82
N SER A 433 -22.07 17.90 15.57
CA SER A 433 -22.09 19.34 15.28
C SER A 433 -22.40 19.69 13.81
N SER A 434 -22.45 18.71 12.91
CA SER A 434 -22.63 18.95 11.47
C SER A 434 -24.10 19.17 11.07
N CYS A 435 -24.37 20.26 10.35
CA CYS A 435 -25.72 20.70 9.92
C CYS A 435 -26.34 19.85 8.80
N VAL A 436 -25.73 18.73 8.42
CA VAL A 436 -26.18 17.85 7.34
C VAL A 436 -26.67 16.54 7.95
N LYS A 437 -27.91 16.12 7.63
CA LYS A 437 -28.38 14.76 7.94
C LYS A 437 -27.59 13.75 7.12
N ILE A 438 -26.53 13.21 7.71
CA ILE A 438 -25.69 12.20 7.10
C ILE A 438 -26.44 10.86 7.14
N ASN A 439 -26.81 10.32 5.97
CA ASN A 439 -27.38 8.97 5.87
C ASN A 439 -26.27 7.92 6.02
N GLU A 440 -26.44 6.98 6.94
CA GLU A 440 -25.53 5.87 7.22
C GLU A 440 -25.16 5.07 5.96
N ALA A 441 -26.12 4.84 5.06
CA ALA A 441 -25.85 4.13 3.80
C ALA A 441 -24.84 4.87 2.90
N SER A 442 -24.87 6.21 2.90
CA SER A 442 -23.93 7.04 2.15
C SER A 442 -22.55 7.02 2.79
N VAL A 443 -22.46 7.10 4.13
CA VAL A 443 -21.19 7.01 4.87
C VAL A 443 -20.52 5.68 4.63
N ASN A 444 -21.26 4.59 4.78
CA ASN A 444 -20.76 3.23 4.54
C ASN A 444 -20.18 3.10 3.13
N LYS A 445 -20.85 3.65 2.11
CA LYS A 445 -20.36 3.63 0.73
C LYS A 445 -19.10 4.46 0.54
N ILE A 446 -19.01 5.64 1.16
CA ILE A 446 -17.82 6.51 1.10
C ILE A 446 -16.64 5.83 1.79
N LEU A 447 -16.85 5.25 2.98
CA LEU A 447 -15.82 4.52 3.73
C LEU A 447 -15.33 3.29 2.96
N GLN A 448 -16.25 2.48 2.41
CA GLN A 448 -15.87 1.36 1.55
C GLN A 448 -15.03 1.82 0.35
N THR A 449 -15.44 2.92 -0.29
CA THR A 449 -14.70 3.51 -1.41
C THR A 449 -13.31 3.98 -0.95
N HIS A 450 -13.21 4.64 0.19
CA HIS A 450 -11.95 5.10 0.78
C HIS A 450 -11.00 3.93 1.07
N HIS A 451 -11.48 2.87 1.72
CA HIS A 451 -10.67 1.68 2.02
C HIS A 451 -10.16 1.00 0.75
N ILE A 452 -11.01 0.84 -0.28
CA ILE A 452 -10.57 0.28 -1.58
C ILE A 452 -9.50 1.17 -2.21
N ILE A 453 -9.67 2.50 -2.22
CA ILE A 453 -8.67 3.42 -2.76
C ILE A 453 -7.33 3.28 -2.01
N GLN A 454 -7.37 3.21 -0.67
CA GLN A 454 -6.17 3.02 0.13
C GLN A 454 -5.47 1.69 -0.18
N GLU A 455 -6.22 0.59 -0.26
CA GLU A 455 -5.67 -0.73 -0.64
C GLU A 455 -4.99 -0.67 -2.00
N LYS A 456 -5.63 -0.07 -3.00
CA LYS A 456 -5.10 0.04 -4.36
C LYS A 456 -3.86 0.93 -4.42
N MET A 457 -3.84 2.02 -3.66
CA MET A 457 -2.67 2.89 -3.53
C MET A 457 -1.49 2.12 -2.92
N MET A 458 -1.70 1.41 -1.80
CA MET A 458 -0.64 0.62 -1.17
C MET A 458 -0.18 -0.55 -2.07
N GLU A 459 -1.11 -1.18 -2.80
CA GLU A 459 -0.79 -2.25 -3.74
C GLU A 459 0.13 -1.75 -4.87
N SER A 460 -0.06 -0.51 -5.34
CA SER A 460 0.85 0.10 -6.32
C SER A 460 2.26 0.32 -5.78
N LEU A 461 2.40 0.46 -4.47
CA LEU A 461 3.67 0.51 -3.73
C LEU A 461 4.19 -0.89 -3.34
N GLY A 462 3.60 -1.96 -3.88
CA GLY A 462 4.01 -3.35 -3.59
C GLY A 462 3.62 -3.83 -2.19
N THR A 463 2.71 -3.14 -1.51
CA THR A 463 2.33 -3.36 -0.11
C THR A 463 0.86 -3.73 0.03
N ARG A 464 0.54 -4.73 0.85
CA ARG A 464 -0.84 -5.14 1.16
C ARG A 464 -1.25 -4.61 2.53
N VAL A 465 -2.49 -4.12 2.62
CA VAL A 465 -3.03 -3.56 3.87
C VAL A 465 -3.64 -4.67 4.72
N ILE A 466 -3.22 -4.75 5.97
CA ILE A 466 -3.84 -5.56 7.03
C ILE A 466 -4.64 -4.59 7.91
N TRP A 467 -5.96 -4.60 7.74
CA TRP A 467 -6.85 -3.73 8.50
C TRP A 467 -6.95 -4.15 9.97
N PHE A 468 -7.00 -3.17 10.87
CA PHE A 468 -7.39 -3.35 12.27
C PHE A 468 -8.33 -2.21 12.67
N GLU A 469 -9.16 -2.41 13.68
CA GLU A 469 -10.07 -1.37 14.19
C GLU A 469 -9.46 -0.74 15.45
N ASP A 470 -8.93 -1.57 16.35
CA ASP A 470 -8.32 -1.16 17.61
C ASP A 470 -6.83 -1.52 17.71
N TYR A 471 -6.01 -0.64 18.29
CA TYR A 471 -4.57 -0.87 18.43
C TYR A 471 -4.22 -2.08 19.31
N SER A 472 -5.10 -2.48 20.23
CA SER A 472 -4.95 -3.69 21.06
C SER A 472 -5.07 -4.99 20.25
N GLU A 473 -5.61 -4.95 19.03
CA GLU A 473 -5.63 -6.12 18.13
C GLU A 473 -4.22 -6.45 17.62
N ILE A 474 -3.37 -5.45 17.38
CA ILE A 474 -2.06 -5.65 16.72
C ILE A 474 -1.19 -6.65 17.51
N PRO A 475 -0.98 -6.52 18.83
CA PRO A 475 -0.25 -7.52 19.62
C PRO A 475 -0.75 -8.95 19.41
N VAL A 476 -2.07 -9.15 19.46
CA VAL A 476 -2.72 -10.46 19.31
C VAL A 476 -2.43 -11.05 17.92
N LEU A 477 -2.55 -10.23 16.87
CA LEU A 477 -2.29 -10.65 15.49
C LEU A 477 -0.79 -11.00 15.27
N LEU A 478 0.13 -10.27 15.90
CA LEU A 478 1.57 -10.57 15.86
C LEU A 478 1.88 -11.91 16.55
N ASP A 479 1.25 -12.18 17.70
CA ASP A 479 1.41 -13.45 18.40
C ASP A 479 0.85 -14.64 17.58
N GLU A 480 -0.23 -14.44 16.82
CA GLU A 480 -0.74 -15.45 15.90
C GLU A 480 0.19 -15.76 14.72
N ILE A 481 0.87 -14.74 14.20
CA ILE A 481 1.91 -14.89 13.17
C ILE A 481 3.06 -15.73 13.73
N ARG A 482 3.43 -15.53 15.00
CA ARG A 482 4.52 -16.24 15.66
C ARG A 482 4.24 -17.74 15.84
N LYS A 483 2.99 -18.13 16.13
CA LYS A 483 2.58 -19.54 16.37
C LYS A 483 2.88 -20.42 15.14
#